data_AF-A0A913X293-F1
#
_entry.id   AF-A0A913X293-F1
#
_cell.length_a   1.000
_cell.length_b   1.000
_cell.length_c   1.000
_cell.angle_alpha   90.00
_cell.angle_beta   90.00
_cell.angle_gamma   90.00
#
_symmetry.space_group_name_H-M   'P 1'
#
loop_
_entity.id
_entity.type
_entity.pdbx_description
1 polymer ?
#
loop_
_entity_poly.entity_id
_entity_poly.type
_entity_poly.pdbx_seq_one_letter_code
_entity_poly.pdbx_strand_id
1 'polypeptide(L)'
;MDLNVNMEEIDVSNDPFIADPQNVDFSVQDFTCLQNDAWLDNYVGLETQIQTSIENDTTSSKKINQELNLSKKKLPISDDDLESMSVRDLNQKIRHLELTKPQIQAIRKRRRSLKNRGYALSCRHRRVTENEELSKENEKLNKELKKLRDELTRTLKERDSFKKKYEKVSNYFNTMTASALSFSAKGGGLSIKG
;
A
#
# COMPACT_ATOMS: atom_id res chain seq x y z
N MET A 1 -25.67 21.65 41.11
CA MET A 1 -24.48 22.31 40.52
C MET A 1 -24.68 22.23 39.02
N ASP A 2 -25.36 23.23 38.48
CA ASP A 2 -25.66 23.28 37.05
C ASP A 2 -24.42 23.82 36.32
N LEU A 3 -23.80 22.96 35.51
CA LEU A 3 -22.70 23.35 34.64
C LEU A 3 -23.30 24.01 33.39
N ASN A 4 -23.39 25.33 33.45
CA ASN A 4 -23.69 26.17 32.31
C ASN A 4 -22.49 26.14 31.35
N VAL A 5 -22.52 25.25 30.36
CA VAL A 5 -21.53 25.24 29.27
C VAL A 5 -22.03 26.23 28.21
N ASN A 6 -21.44 27.43 28.20
CA ASN A 6 -21.57 28.36 27.09
C ASN A 6 -21.08 27.67 25.82
N MET A 7 -22.00 27.40 24.90
CA MET A 7 -21.68 26.96 23.54
C MET A 7 -21.42 28.23 22.74
N GLU A 8 -20.18 28.72 22.78
CA GLU A 8 -19.75 29.77 21.85
C GLU A 8 -19.97 29.26 20.41
N GLU A 9 -20.80 29.97 19.65
CA GLU A 9 -21.00 29.73 18.23
C GLU A 9 -19.65 29.88 17.53
N ILE A 10 -19.10 28.77 17.06
CA ILE A 10 -17.89 28.77 16.25
C ILE A 10 -18.28 29.37 14.89
N ASP A 11 -17.89 30.62 14.66
CA ASP A 11 -18.05 31.31 13.38
C ASP A 11 -17.12 30.69 12.34
N VAL A 12 -17.70 29.78 11.55
CA VAL A 12 -17.05 29.04 10.47
C VAL A 12 -17.02 29.83 9.14
N SER A 13 -17.46 31.08 9.12
CA SER A 13 -17.63 31.86 7.88
C SER A 13 -16.33 32.18 7.14
N ASN A 14 -15.16 31.98 7.77
CA ASN A 14 -13.84 32.27 7.21
C ASN A 14 -12.92 31.05 7.09
N ASP A 15 -13.44 29.82 7.22
CA ASP A 15 -12.63 28.63 7.01
C ASP A 15 -12.36 28.44 5.51
N PRO A 16 -11.09 28.52 5.05
CA PRO A 16 -10.73 28.38 3.64
C PRO A 16 -11.04 26.97 3.07
N PHE A 17 -11.45 26.01 3.90
CA PHE A 17 -11.90 24.68 3.49
C PHE A 17 -13.43 24.51 3.46
N ILE A 18 -14.22 25.47 3.95
CA ILE A 18 -15.67 25.41 3.84
C ILE A 18 -16.07 25.96 2.48
N ALA A 19 -16.23 25.03 1.53
CA ALA A 19 -16.68 25.34 0.19
C ALA A 19 -18.04 26.06 0.24
N ASP A 20 -18.17 27.12 -0.57
CA ASP A 20 -19.42 27.86 -0.78
C ASP A 20 -20.58 26.87 -1.03
N PRO A 21 -21.63 26.85 -0.19
CA PRO A 21 -22.71 25.87 -0.28
C PRO A 21 -23.50 25.95 -1.59
N GLN A 22 -23.31 27.00 -2.38
CA GLN A 22 -23.95 27.20 -3.68
C GLN A 22 -23.13 26.69 -4.88
N ASN A 23 -21.84 26.35 -4.72
CA ASN A 23 -20.96 26.08 -5.86
C ASN A 23 -19.95 24.93 -5.69
N VAL A 24 -20.33 23.87 -4.96
CA VAL A 24 -19.55 22.63 -4.95
C VAL A 24 -20.00 21.74 -6.11
N ASP A 25 -19.32 21.85 -7.25
CA ASP A 25 -19.37 20.80 -8.27
C ASP A 25 -18.77 19.52 -7.68
N PHE A 26 -19.63 18.65 -7.16
CA PHE A 26 -19.27 17.36 -6.56
C PHE A 26 -19.14 16.25 -7.61
N SER A 27 -19.08 16.61 -8.91
CA SER A 27 -18.64 15.68 -9.94
C SER A 27 -17.15 15.41 -9.75
N VAL A 28 -16.83 14.36 -8.98
CA VAL A 28 -15.48 13.79 -8.94
C VAL A 28 -15.14 13.32 -10.35
N GLN A 29 -14.51 14.20 -11.13
CA GLN A 29 -13.99 13.86 -12.44
C GLN A 29 -12.83 12.90 -12.23
N ASP A 30 -13.08 11.65 -12.62
CA ASP A 30 -12.11 10.65 -13.07
C ASP A 30 -10.90 10.36 -12.16
N PHE A 31 -11.10 9.42 -11.24
CA PHE A 31 -10.03 8.58 -10.70
C PHE A 31 -9.66 7.43 -11.66
N THR A 32 -9.91 7.57 -12.96
CA THR A 32 -9.60 6.54 -13.98
C THR A 32 -8.10 6.31 -14.15
N CYS A 33 -7.25 7.23 -13.66
CA CYS A 33 -5.80 7.04 -13.61
C CYS A 33 -5.35 5.88 -12.70
N LEU A 34 -6.21 5.37 -11.81
CA LEU A 34 -5.96 4.19 -10.97
C LEU A 34 -6.41 2.86 -11.61
N GLN A 35 -6.92 2.87 -12.85
CA GLN A 35 -7.43 1.67 -13.52
C GLN A 35 -6.44 1.03 -14.51
N ASN A 36 -5.24 1.59 -14.68
CA ASN A 36 -4.20 0.99 -15.53
C ASN A 36 -3.29 0.05 -14.73
N ASP A 37 -3.79 -1.16 -14.47
CA ASP A 37 -3.03 -2.25 -13.84
C ASP A 37 -2.07 -2.98 -14.81
N ALA A 38 -1.89 -2.48 -16.04
CA ALA A 38 -1.03 -3.11 -17.05
C ALA A 38 0.46 -3.25 -16.62
N TRP A 39 0.90 -2.47 -15.64
CA TRP A 39 2.22 -2.63 -15.03
C TRP A 39 2.32 -3.83 -14.08
N LEU A 40 1.20 -4.22 -13.45
CA LEU A 40 1.14 -5.33 -12.50
C LEU A 40 1.40 -6.68 -13.18
N ASP A 41 0.86 -6.88 -14.38
CA ASP A 41 1.07 -8.11 -15.17
C ASP A 41 2.54 -8.31 -15.58
N ASN A 42 3.25 -7.22 -15.90
CA ASN A 42 4.67 -7.26 -16.27
C ASN A 42 5.57 -7.51 -15.05
N TYR A 43 5.17 -6.99 -13.88
CA TYR A 43 5.87 -7.21 -12.62
C TYR A 43 5.72 -8.67 -12.12
N VAL A 44 4.51 -9.22 -12.15
CA VAL A 44 4.22 -10.61 -11.75
C VAL A 44 4.98 -11.63 -12.63
N GLY A 45 5.17 -11.33 -13.92
CA GLY A 45 5.97 -12.16 -14.83
C GLY A 45 7.46 -12.23 -14.45
N LEU A 46 8.06 -11.10 -14.07
CA LEU A 46 9.45 -11.04 -13.62
C LEU A 46 9.64 -11.77 -12.27
N GLU A 47 8.66 -11.70 -11.38
CA GLU A 47 8.67 -12.40 -10.08
C GLU A 47 8.57 -13.91 -10.24
N THR A 48 7.71 -14.40 -11.14
CA THR A 48 7.63 -15.84 -11.47
C THR A 48 8.97 -16.34 -12.02
N GLN A 49 9.70 -15.50 -12.76
CA GLN A 49 11.04 -15.81 -13.27
C GLN A 49 12.12 -15.82 -12.17
N ILE A 50 11.97 -14.98 -11.14
CA ILE A 50 12.83 -15.00 -9.94
C ILE A 50 12.53 -16.25 -9.09
N GLN A 51 11.26 -16.61 -8.88
CA GLN A 51 10.82 -17.78 -8.11
C GLN A 51 11.33 -19.08 -8.74
N THR A 52 11.14 -19.23 -10.04
CA THR A 52 11.67 -20.37 -10.82
C THR A 52 13.19 -20.39 -10.84
N SER A 53 13.87 -19.24 -10.77
CA SER A 53 15.33 -19.19 -10.61
C SER A 53 15.78 -19.63 -9.21
N ILE A 54 14.99 -19.39 -8.16
CA ILE A 54 15.23 -19.91 -6.81
C ILE A 54 15.12 -21.44 -6.80
N GLU A 55 14.07 -22.00 -7.42
CA GLU A 55 13.85 -23.45 -7.49
C GLU A 55 14.93 -24.15 -8.33
N ASN A 56 15.34 -23.58 -9.47
CA ASN A 56 16.35 -24.19 -10.34
C ASN A 56 17.79 -24.14 -9.76
N ASP A 57 18.12 -23.18 -8.88
CA ASP A 57 19.43 -23.14 -8.21
C ASP A 57 19.60 -24.21 -7.11
N THR A 58 18.48 -24.77 -6.62
CA THR A 58 18.49 -25.95 -5.74
C THR A 58 18.82 -27.24 -6.50
N THR A 59 18.57 -27.29 -7.81
CA THR A 59 18.74 -28.51 -8.64
C THR A 59 19.84 -28.44 -9.70
N SER A 60 20.33 -27.25 -10.07
CA SER A 60 21.34 -27.08 -11.13
C SER A 60 22.78 -27.11 -10.60
N SER A 61 23.18 -28.23 -9.99
CA SER A 61 24.59 -28.52 -9.68
C SER A 61 25.43 -28.90 -10.92
N LYS A 62 24.97 -28.63 -12.15
CA LYS A 62 25.60 -29.16 -13.38
C LYS A 62 26.37 -28.16 -14.25
N LYS A 63 26.30 -26.84 -14.04
CA LYS A 63 26.99 -25.86 -14.91
C LYS A 63 28.22 -25.14 -14.32
N ILE A 64 28.52 -25.28 -13.03
CA ILE A 64 29.72 -24.65 -12.40
C ILE A 64 30.97 -25.56 -12.49
N ASN A 65 30.85 -26.73 -13.11
CA ASN A 65 31.94 -27.72 -13.19
C ASN A 65 33.13 -27.28 -14.07
N GLN A 66 33.06 -26.14 -14.76
CA GLN A 66 34.12 -25.70 -15.65
C GLN A 66 35.17 -24.81 -14.96
N GLU A 67 34.80 -24.03 -13.94
CA GLU A 67 35.72 -23.11 -13.22
C GLU A 67 36.41 -23.77 -12.01
N LEU A 68 35.97 -24.98 -11.62
CA LEU A 68 36.51 -25.73 -10.47
C LEU A 68 37.67 -26.67 -10.81
N ASN A 69 38.11 -26.71 -12.06
CA ASN A 69 39.19 -27.60 -12.51
C ASN A 69 40.59 -27.23 -11.99
N LEU A 70 40.73 -26.23 -11.11
CA LEU A 70 41.99 -25.93 -10.44
C LEU A 70 42.20 -26.68 -9.10
N SER A 71 41.26 -27.51 -8.65
CA SER A 71 41.41 -28.24 -7.38
C SER A 71 40.80 -29.65 -7.41
N LYS A 72 41.28 -30.50 -8.33
CA LYS A 72 41.24 -31.96 -8.13
C LYS A 72 42.34 -32.47 -7.17
N LYS A 73 43.05 -31.57 -6.49
CA LYS A 73 43.69 -31.92 -5.21
C LYS A 73 42.59 -31.89 -4.17
N LYS A 74 42.06 -33.06 -3.79
CA LYS A 74 41.10 -33.25 -2.70
C LYS A 74 41.54 -32.38 -1.51
N LEU A 75 40.88 -31.25 -1.31
CA LEU A 75 41.12 -30.43 -0.12
C LEU A 75 40.76 -31.30 1.10
N PRO A 76 41.52 -31.23 2.20
CA PRO A 76 41.31 -32.10 3.34
C PRO A 76 40.02 -31.80 4.13
N ILE A 77 39.29 -30.75 3.76
CA ILE A 77 38.03 -30.35 4.37
C ILE A 77 36.96 -30.39 3.27
N SER A 78 35.85 -31.10 3.54
CA SER A 78 34.70 -31.20 2.62
C SER A 78 33.98 -29.86 2.50
N ASP A 79 33.26 -29.66 1.40
CA ASP A 79 32.45 -28.46 1.19
C ASP A 79 31.36 -28.31 2.27
N ASP A 80 30.71 -29.41 2.68
CA ASP A 80 29.67 -29.39 3.73
C ASP A 80 30.24 -28.92 5.09
N ASP A 81 31.46 -29.37 5.43
CA ASP A 81 32.20 -28.90 6.61
C ASP A 81 32.59 -27.42 6.46
N LEU A 82 33.03 -27.01 5.28
CA LEU A 82 33.40 -25.62 5.01
C LEU A 82 32.19 -24.68 5.07
N GLU A 83 30.98 -25.16 4.81
CA GLU A 83 29.77 -24.37 4.93
C GLU A 83 29.23 -24.34 6.36
N SER A 84 29.22 -25.47 7.05
CA SER A 84 28.59 -25.62 8.37
C SER A 84 29.43 -25.09 9.54
N MET A 85 30.76 -25.30 9.53
CA MET A 85 31.60 -24.97 10.69
C MET A 85 31.64 -23.47 10.99
N SER A 86 31.87 -23.11 12.26
CA SER A 86 32.16 -21.73 12.62
C SER A 86 33.55 -21.28 12.14
N VAL A 87 33.80 -19.97 12.14
CA VAL A 87 35.15 -19.43 11.83
C VAL A 87 36.19 -19.93 12.82
N ARG A 88 35.81 -20.10 14.10
CA ARG A 88 36.69 -20.60 15.16
C ARG A 88 37.10 -22.04 14.87
N ASP A 89 36.14 -22.90 14.56
CA ASP A 89 36.38 -24.33 14.33
C ASP A 89 37.17 -24.57 13.03
N LEU A 90 36.90 -23.77 11.99
CA LEU A 90 37.70 -23.78 10.77
C LEU A 90 39.15 -23.40 11.03
N ASN A 91 39.38 -22.32 11.79
CA ASN A 91 40.72 -21.89 12.13
C ASN A 91 41.45 -22.92 13.01
N GLN A 92 40.73 -23.64 13.87
CA GLN A 92 41.28 -24.75 14.65
C GLN A 92 41.69 -25.92 13.74
N LYS A 93 40.81 -26.39 12.86
CA LYS A 93 41.14 -27.45 11.88
C LYS A 93 42.34 -27.07 11.00
N ILE A 94 42.42 -25.82 10.52
CA ILE A 94 43.55 -25.35 9.70
C ILE A 94 44.89 -25.40 10.47
N ARG A 95 44.90 -25.19 11.79
CA ARG A 95 46.13 -25.26 12.61
C ARG A 95 46.56 -26.70 12.90
N HIS A 96 45.60 -27.60 13.08
CA HIS A 96 45.90 -29.01 13.40
C HIS A 96 46.21 -29.84 12.16
N LEU A 97 45.79 -29.41 10.99
CA LEU A 97 46.19 -29.98 9.71
C LEU A 97 47.49 -29.31 9.25
N GLU A 98 48.51 -30.10 8.90
CA GLU A 98 49.76 -29.58 8.34
C GLU A 98 49.55 -29.06 6.91
N LEU A 99 48.95 -27.88 6.79
CA LEU A 99 48.59 -27.27 5.51
C LEU A 99 49.61 -26.23 5.07
N THR A 100 49.94 -26.26 3.78
CA THR A 100 50.76 -25.21 3.17
C THR A 100 49.94 -23.92 3.02
N LYS A 101 50.62 -22.76 3.06
CA LYS A 101 50.01 -21.43 2.82
C LYS A 101 49.04 -21.39 1.60
N PRO A 102 49.39 -21.94 0.41
CA PRO A 102 48.47 -21.93 -0.74
C PRO A 102 47.21 -22.79 -0.51
N GLN A 103 47.30 -23.91 0.20
CA GLN A 103 46.12 -24.74 0.54
C GLN A 103 45.17 -24.01 1.49
N ILE A 104 45.70 -23.28 2.47
CA ILE A 104 44.91 -22.45 3.38
C ILE A 104 44.14 -21.37 2.61
N GLN A 105 44.81 -20.70 1.67
CA GLN A 105 44.18 -19.69 0.82
C GLN A 105 43.07 -20.31 -0.06
N ALA A 106 43.30 -21.50 -0.63
CA ALA A 106 42.31 -22.23 -1.42
C ALA A 106 41.08 -22.60 -0.59
N ILE A 107 41.26 -23.11 0.64
CA ILE A 107 40.18 -23.42 1.58
C ILE A 107 39.35 -22.18 1.91
N ARG A 108 40.01 -21.05 2.21
CA ARG A 108 39.32 -19.79 2.51
C ARG A 108 38.52 -19.27 1.32
N LYS A 109 39.11 -19.33 0.11
CA LYS A 109 38.42 -18.95 -1.14
C LYS A 109 37.22 -19.85 -1.38
N ARG A 110 37.38 -21.18 -1.24
CA ARG A 110 36.30 -22.16 -1.42
C ARG A 110 35.15 -21.89 -0.45
N ARG A 111 35.43 -21.73 0.84
CA ARG A 111 34.41 -21.36 1.84
C ARG A 111 33.68 -20.06 1.50
N ARG A 112 34.40 -19.03 1.04
CA ARG A 112 33.79 -17.75 0.64
C ARG A 112 32.81 -17.97 -0.51
N SER A 113 33.20 -18.72 -1.53
CA SER A 113 32.31 -19.04 -2.66
C SER A 113 31.07 -19.82 -2.22
N LEU A 114 31.22 -20.80 -1.32
CA LEU A 114 30.09 -21.56 -0.76
C LEU A 114 29.14 -20.66 0.04
N LYS A 115 29.66 -19.86 0.98
CA LYS A 115 28.84 -18.92 1.76
C LYS A 115 28.13 -17.89 0.88
N ASN A 116 28.82 -17.34 -0.13
CA ASN A 116 28.22 -16.39 -1.06
C ASN A 116 27.09 -17.01 -1.88
N ARG A 117 27.16 -18.32 -2.20
CA ARG A 117 26.05 -19.04 -2.83
C ARG A 117 24.82 -19.04 -1.92
N GLY A 118 24.98 -19.39 -0.64
CA GLY A 118 23.90 -19.35 0.35
C GLY A 118 23.34 -17.94 0.54
N TYR A 119 24.20 -16.92 0.65
CA TYR A 119 23.77 -15.54 0.80
C TYR A 119 23.00 -15.01 -0.41
N ALA A 120 23.39 -15.39 -1.63
CA ALA A 120 22.65 -15.02 -2.84
C ALA A 120 21.24 -15.63 -2.84
N LEU A 121 21.10 -16.90 -2.41
CA LEU A 121 19.81 -17.56 -2.29
C LEU A 121 18.93 -16.88 -1.23
N SER A 122 19.47 -16.65 -0.02
CA SER A 122 18.75 -15.96 1.05
C SER A 122 18.35 -14.53 0.66
N CYS A 123 19.20 -13.82 -0.08
CA CYS A 123 18.90 -12.48 -0.58
C CYS A 123 17.71 -12.49 -1.54
N ARG A 124 17.69 -13.43 -2.50
CA ARG A 124 16.56 -13.58 -3.43
C ARG A 124 15.28 -13.96 -2.69
N HIS A 125 15.35 -14.93 -1.78
CA HIS A 125 14.21 -15.35 -0.97
C HIS A 125 13.63 -14.19 -0.17
N ARG A 126 14.47 -13.44 0.57
CA ARG A 126 14.01 -12.29 1.35
C ARG A 126 13.34 -11.24 0.47
N ARG A 127 13.91 -10.94 -0.70
CA ARG A 127 13.34 -9.97 -1.64
C ARG A 127 11.96 -10.38 -2.13
N VAL A 128 11.79 -11.66 -2.48
CA VAL A 128 10.49 -12.22 -2.88
C VAL A 128 9.49 -12.10 -1.74
N THR A 129 9.85 -12.55 -0.54
CA THR A 129 8.94 -12.51 0.62
C THR A 129 8.52 -11.08 0.96
N GLU A 130 9.48 -10.15 1.02
CA GLU A 130 9.22 -8.72 1.29
C GLU A 130 8.27 -8.12 0.24
N ASN A 131 8.42 -8.50 -1.03
CA ASN A 131 7.54 -8.06 -2.09
C ASN A 131 6.14 -8.68 -2.03
N GLU A 132 6.04 -9.99 -1.76
CA GLU A 132 4.75 -10.66 -1.54
C GLU A 132 3.97 -10.02 -0.38
N GLU A 133 4.66 -9.61 0.69
CA GLU A 133 4.09 -8.87 1.81
C GLU A 133 3.55 -7.50 1.37
N LEU A 134 4.35 -6.72 0.62
CA LEU A 134 3.93 -5.42 0.06
C LEU A 134 2.73 -5.55 -0.89
N SER A 135 2.71 -6.60 -1.72
CA SER A 135 1.60 -6.88 -2.63
C SER A 135 0.31 -7.15 -1.87
N LYS A 136 0.36 -7.97 -0.82
CA LYS A 136 -0.79 -8.24 0.07
C LYS A 136 -1.28 -6.97 0.76
N GLU A 137 -0.37 -6.12 1.22
CA GLU A 137 -0.73 -4.85 1.85
C GLU A 137 -1.42 -3.91 0.85
N ASN A 138 -0.88 -3.79 -0.37
CA ASN A 138 -1.49 -2.99 -1.43
C ASN A 138 -2.90 -3.50 -1.79
N GLU A 139 -3.09 -4.81 -1.94
CA GLU A 139 -4.41 -5.40 -2.16
C GLU A 139 -5.40 -5.07 -1.01
N LYS A 140 -4.93 -5.14 0.23
CA LYS A 140 -5.74 -4.79 1.40
C LYS A 140 -6.17 -3.33 1.37
N LEU A 141 -5.23 -2.41 1.12
CA LEU A 141 -5.50 -0.98 1.04
C LEU A 141 -6.45 -0.66 -0.12
N ASN A 142 -6.30 -1.30 -1.28
CA ASN A 142 -7.23 -1.13 -2.39
C ASN A 142 -8.66 -1.60 -2.05
N LYS A 143 -8.80 -2.69 -1.31
CA LYS A 143 -10.11 -3.16 -0.81
C LYS A 143 -10.73 -2.15 0.17
N GLU A 144 -9.93 -1.58 1.07
CA GLU A 144 -10.39 -0.54 2.00
C GLU A 144 -10.81 0.74 1.26
N LEU A 145 -9.99 1.23 0.33
CA LEU A 145 -10.34 2.37 -0.52
C LEU A 145 -11.63 2.15 -1.29
N LYS A 146 -11.84 0.96 -1.85
CA LYS A 146 -13.08 0.62 -2.55
C LYS A 146 -14.29 0.70 -1.61
N LYS A 147 -14.20 0.10 -0.41
CA LYS A 147 -15.26 0.18 0.60
C LYS A 147 -15.60 1.61 0.99
N LEU A 148 -14.60 2.43 1.27
CA LEU A 148 -14.80 3.85 1.62
C LEU A 148 -15.45 4.64 0.48
N ARG A 149 -15.07 4.36 -0.78
CA ARG A 149 -15.71 4.99 -1.95
C ARG A 149 -17.19 4.60 -2.06
N ASP A 150 -17.52 3.34 -1.82
CA ASP A 150 -18.91 2.85 -1.84
C ASP A 150 -19.74 3.50 -0.72
N GLU A 151 -19.18 3.60 0.49
CA GLU A 151 -19.80 4.26 1.65
C GLU A 151 -20.01 5.76 1.42
N LEU A 152 -19.01 6.44 0.86
CA LEU A 152 -19.11 7.85 0.49
C LEU A 152 -20.23 8.05 -0.53
N THR A 153 -20.27 7.24 -1.59
CA THR A 153 -21.31 7.31 -2.63
C THR A 153 -22.71 7.09 -2.05
N ARG A 154 -22.84 6.14 -1.12
CA ARG A 154 -24.10 5.88 -0.42
C ARG A 154 -24.52 7.09 0.42
N THR A 155 -23.60 7.65 1.21
CA THR A 155 -23.87 8.79 2.10
C THR A 155 -24.25 10.04 1.29
N LEU A 156 -23.59 10.28 0.16
CA LEU A 156 -23.94 11.38 -0.75
C LEU A 156 -25.36 11.23 -1.30
N LYS A 157 -25.76 10.01 -1.71
CA LYS A 157 -27.15 9.75 -2.16
C LYS A 157 -28.17 10.00 -1.06
N GLU A 158 -27.87 9.58 0.18
CA GLU A 158 -28.72 9.81 1.34
C GLU A 158 -28.86 11.32 1.63
N ARG A 159 -27.74 12.05 1.64
CA ARG A 159 -27.69 13.52 1.76
C ARG A 159 -28.54 14.20 0.69
N ASP A 160 -28.38 13.82 -0.58
CA ASP A 160 -29.10 14.45 -1.70
C ASP A 160 -30.61 14.17 -1.62
N SER A 161 -31.00 12.98 -1.15
CA SER A 161 -32.40 12.65 -0.87
C SER A 161 -32.99 13.54 0.22
N PHE A 162 -32.26 13.77 1.32
CA PHE A 162 -32.71 14.67 2.40
C PHE A 162 -32.77 16.13 1.94
N LYS A 163 -31.76 16.61 1.19
CA LYS A 163 -31.76 17.95 0.60
C LYS A 163 -32.99 18.18 -0.27
N LYS A 164 -33.33 17.24 -1.16
CA LYS A 164 -34.55 17.31 -2.00
C LYS A 164 -35.83 17.36 -1.17
N LYS A 165 -35.92 16.62 -0.06
CA LYS A 165 -37.08 16.66 0.83
C LYS A 165 -37.19 18.02 1.53
N TYR A 166 -36.07 18.54 2.02
CA TYR A 166 -36.01 19.84 2.68
C TYR A 166 -36.40 20.98 1.73
N GLU A 167 -35.86 21.00 0.51
CA GLU A 167 -36.17 21.99 -0.52
C GLU A 167 -37.68 22.03 -0.83
N LYS A 168 -38.34 20.88 -0.91
CA LYS A 168 -39.80 20.83 -1.12
C LYS A 168 -40.57 21.52 0.00
N VAL A 169 -40.21 21.26 1.26
CA VAL A 169 -40.87 21.86 2.42
C VAL A 169 -40.57 23.35 2.50
N SER A 170 -39.30 23.75 2.29
CA SER A 170 -38.89 25.15 2.28
C SER A 170 -39.62 25.94 1.18
N ASN A 171 -39.70 25.40 -0.03
CA ASN A 171 -40.45 26.02 -1.13
C ASN A 171 -41.94 26.15 -0.82
N TYR A 172 -42.55 25.14 -0.19
CA TYR A 172 -43.94 25.22 0.27
C TYR A 172 -44.14 26.35 1.30
N PHE A 173 -43.24 26.45 2.29
CA PHE A 173 -43.31 27.51 3.28
C PHE A 173 -43.14 28.90 2.66
N ASN A 174 -42.14 29.07 1.78
CA ASN A 174 -41.85 30.34 1.10
C ASN A 174 -43.00 30.79 0.18
N THR A 175 -43.66 29.86 -0.50
CA THR A 175 -44.85 30.17 -1.34
C THR A 175 -46.05 30.56 -0.48
N MET A 176 -46.25 29.92 0.67
CA MET A 176 -47.32 30.25 1.60
C MET A 176 -47.11 31.61 2.27
N THR A 177 -45.89 31.94 2.70
CA THR A 177 -45.56 33.26 3.28
C THR A 177 -45.65 34.37 2.23
N ALA A 178 -45.15 34.16 1.02
CA ALA A 178 -45.30 35.11 -0.08
C ALA A 178 -46.78 35.36 -0.43
N SER A 179 -47.60 34.31 -0.43
CA SER A 179 -49.05 34.42 -0.66
C SER A 179 -49.75 35.19 0.47
N ALA A 180 -49.42 34.91 1.74
CA ALA A 180 -49.98 35.59 2.90
C ALA A 180 -49.63 37.09 2.93
N LEU A 181 -48.38 37.44 2.61
CA LEU A 181 -47.94 38.84 2.48
C LEU A 181 -48.68 39.56 1.33
N SER A 182 -48.90 38.88 0.20
CA SER A 182 -49.63 39.44 -0.94
C SER A 182 -51.12 39.67 -0.67
N PHE A 183 -51.74 38.83 0.17
CA PHE A 183 -53.13 38.96 0.59
C PHE A 183 -53.31 40.12 1.58
N SER A 184 -52.38 40.27 2.53
CA SER A 184 -52.36 41.39 3.47
C SER A 184 -52.13 42.75 2.78
N ALA A 185 -51.44 42.78 1.64
CA ALA A 185 -51.21 44.00 0.86
C ALA A 185 -52.43 44.43 0.00
N LYS A 186 -53.44 43.57 -0.22
CA LYS A 186 -54.63 43.86 -1.03
C LYS A 186 -55.91 44.10 -0.22
N GLY A 187 -55.91 43.83 1.09
CA GLY A 187 -57.08 43.97 1.96
C GLY A 187 -56.99 45.16 2.91
N GLY A 188 -57.16 46.38 2.41
CA GLY A 188 -57.13 47.59 3.24
C GLY A 188 -57.68 48.83 2.52
N GLY A 189 -58.94 48.80 2.09
CA GLY A 189 -59.54 49.93 1.39
C GLY A 189 -61.04 49.81 1.16
N LEU A 190 -61.83 49.59 2.22
CA LEU A 190 -63.28 49.79 2.14
C LEU A 190 -63.57 51.28 2.40
N SER A 191 -63.56 52.08 1.34
CA SER A 191 -63.97 53.50 1.39
C SER A 191 -65.49 53.57 1.40
N ILE A 192 -66.07 53.78 2.59
CA ILE A 192 -67.49 54.08 2.76
C ILE A 192 -67.63 55.59 2.54
N LYS A 193 -68.13 55.99 1.36
CA LYS A 193 -68.56 57.38 1.12
C LYS A 193 -69.97 57.57 1.67
N GLY A 194 -70.11 58.49 2.62
CA GLY A 194 -71.40 59.04 3.07
C GLY A 194 -71.92 60.12 2.13
#